data_AF-D1CEU3-F1
#
_entry.id   AF-D1CEU3-F1
#
_cell.length_a   1.000
_cell.length_b   1.000
_cell.length_c   1.000
_cell.angle_alpha   90.00
_cell.angle_beta   90.00
_cell.angle_gamma   90.00
#
_symmetry.space_group_name_H-M   'P 1'
#
loop_
_entity.id
_entity.type
_entity.pdbx_description
1 polymer ?
#
loop_
_entity_poly.entity_id
_entity_poly.type
_entity_poly.pdbx_seq_one_letter_code
_entity_poly.pdbx_strand_id
1 'polypeptide(L)'
;MSRVSAVLYSILISLFTLFVLLQVFFAGLAVFYTPVYWTWHITLVHVFEWIPLFLIVFSLLGRMSAWARLSSIGLFLLLIVQYATANIREVPFISALHPVNALMIFLIAILATYSSWREVLGGD
;
A
#
# COMPACT_ATOMS: atom_id res chain seq x y z
N MET A 1 -13.58 -18.41 10.71
CA MET A 1 -12.66 -17.28 10.46
C MET A 1 -12.16 -16.76 11.79
N SER A 2 -10.88 -16.38 11.91
CA SER A 2 -10.44 -15.62 13.09
C SER A 2 -10.91 -14.17 12.91
N ARG A 3 -11.98 -13.79 13.62
CA ARG A 3 -12.55 -12.42 13.55
C ARG A 3 -11.50 -11.36 13.91
N VAL A 4 -10.61 -11.68 14.85
CA VAL A 4 -9.49 -10.81 15.23
C VAL A 4 -8.54 -10.60 14.05
N SER A 5 -8.13 -11.68 13.36
CA SER A 5 -7.23 -11.57 12.19
C SER A 5 -7.88 -10.80 11.04
N ALA A 6 -9.20 -10.93 10.84
CA ALA A 6 -9.97 -10.19 9.85
C ALA A 6 -9.99 -8.67 10.12
N VAL A 7 -10.19 -8.30 11.40
CA VAL A 7 -10.17 -6.90 11.84
C VAL A 7 -8.76 -6.33 11.75
N LEU A 8 -7.73 -7.07 12.19
CA LEU A 8 -6.33 -6.65 12.08
C LEU A 8 -5.93 -6.42 10.62
N TYR A 9 -6.31 -7.32 9.72
CA TYR A 9 -6.15 -7.14 8.28
C TYR A 9 -6.79 -5.83 7.81
N SER A 10 -8.06 -5.60 8.18
CA SER A 10 -8.84 -4.43 7.74
C SER A 10 -8.28 -3.11 8.26
N ILE A 11 -7.78 -3.09 9.50
CA ILE A 11 -7.07 -1.92 10.07
C ILE A 11 -5.77 -1.68 9.31
N LEU A 12 -4.95 -2.72 9.11
CA LEU A 12 -3.66 -2.59 8.44
C LEU A 12 -3.79 -2.10 7.00
N ILE A 13 -4.75 -2.61 6.24
CA ILE A 13 -4.95 -2.16 4.85
C ILE A 13 -5.47 -0.72 4.81
N SER A 14 -6.30 -0.31 5.79
CA SER A 14 -6.75 1.08 5.91
C SER A 14 -5.59 2.02 6.20
N LEU A 15 -4.71 1.64 7.14
CA LEU A 15 -3.50 2.39 7.47
C LEU A 15 -2.56 2.47 6.26
N PHE A 16 -2.33 1.36 5.58
CA PHE A 16 -1.52 1.33 4.36
C PHE A 16 -2.05 2.29 3.29
N THR A 17 -3.37 2.27 3.03
CA THR A 17 -4.03 3.21 2.11
C THR A 17 -3.79 4.67 2.50
N LEU A 18 -3.91 4.99 3.79
CA LEU A 18 -3.62 6.34 4.30
C LEU A 18 -2.14 6.71 4.10
N PHE A 19 -1.20 5.80 4.33
CA PHE A 19 0.23 6.06 4.10
C PHE A 19 0.55 6.30 2.65
N VAL A 20 -0.09 5.59 1.71
CA VAL A 20 0.08 5.84 0.28
C VAL A 20 -0.40 7.26 -0.08
N LEU A 21 -1.51 7.74 0.51
CA LEU A 21 -1.94 9.13 0.33
C LEU A 21 -0.91 10.13 0.88
N LEU A 22 -0.38 9.88 2.07
CA LEU A 22 0.66 10.74 2.68
C LEU A 22 1.96 10.74 1.86
N GLN A 23 2.33 9.59 1.27
CA GLN A 23 3.47 9.48 0.36
C GLN A 23 3.33 10.40 -0.85
N VAL A 24 2.16 10.35 -1.51
CA VAL A 24 1.86 11.22 -2.66
C VAL A 24 1.81 12.69 -2.24
N PHE A 25 1.24 12.99 -1.07
CA PHE A 25 1.20 14.35 -0.53
C PHE A 25 2.62 14.90 -0.26
N PHE A 26 3.51 14.13 0.36
CA PHE A 26 4.89 14.57 0.61
C PHE A 26 5.71 14.72 -0.66
N ALA A 27 5.51 13.86 -1.66
CA ALA A 27 6.09 14.05 -2.98
C ALA A 27 5.58 15.37 -3.61
N GLY A 28 4.28 15.66 -3.51
CA GLY A 28 3.69 16.92 -3.95
C GLY A 28 4.29 18.14 -3.25
N LEU A 29 4.41 18.11 -1.92
CA LEU A 29 5.08 19.18 -1.15
C LEU A 29 6.53 19.39 -1.58
N ALA A 30 7.23 18.30 -1.89
CA ALA A 30 8.61 18.36 -2.35
C ALA A 30 8.76 19.00 -3.74
N VAL A 31 7.79 18.78 -4.61
CA VAL A 31 7.73 19.37 -5.97
C VAL A 31 7.28 20.83 -5.93
N PHE A 32 6.23 21.16 -5.18
CA PHE A 32 5.55 22.46 -5.27
C PHE A 32 5.96 23.48 -4.20
N TYR A 33 6.57 23.06 -3.10
CA TYR A 33 6.92 23.96 -1.99
C TYR A 33 8.40 23.97 -1.65
N THR A 34 8.97 22.84 -1.20
CA THR A 34 10.42 22.76 -0.91
C THR A 34 10.96 21.32 -0.97
N PRO A 35 12.13 21.09 -1.58
CA PRO A 35 12.74 19.75 -1.70
C PRO A 35 13.01 19.04 -0.37
N VAL A 36 13.00 19.73 0.77
CA VAL A 36 13.19 19.12 2.11
C VAL A 36 12.16 18.02 2.40
N TYR A 37 10.96 18.10 1.81
CA TYR A 37 9.93 17.08 1.98
C TYR A 37 10.22 15.76 1.27
N TRP A 38 11.24 15.68 0.39
CA TRP A 38 11.72 14.37 -0.11
C TRP A 38 12.22 13.48 1.02
N THR A 39 12.85 14.05 2.05
CA THR A 39 13.27 13.31 3.23
C THR A 39 12.07 12.71 3.97
N TRP A 40 10.93 13.40 3.99
CA TRP A 40 9.71 12.93 4.64
C TRP A 40 9.07 11.80 3.82
N HIS A 41 9.00 11.97 2.50
CA HIS A 41 8.56 10.93 1.56
C HIS A 41 9.39 9.65 1.71
N ILE A 42 10.72 9.76 1.67
CA ILE A 42 11.64 8.61 1.79
C ILE A 42 11.56 7.99 3.19
N THR A 43 11.61 8.79 4.27
CA THR A 43 11.56 8.24 5.63
C THR A 43 10.25 7.50 5.89
N LEU A 44 9.13 8.01 5.39
CA LEU A 44 7.82 7.41 5.62
C LEU A 44 7.70 6.00 5.00
N VAL A 45 8.40 5.70 3.90
CA VAL A 45 8.27 4.38 3.25
C VAL A 45 8.87 3.29 4.14
N HIS A 46 9.98 3.57 4.80
CA HIS A 46 10.65 2.62 5.71
C HIS A 46 9.84 2.27 6.95
N VAL A 47 8.86 3.10 7.32
CA VAL A 47 7.96 2.80 8.45
C VAL A 47 6.90 1.76 8.07
N PHE A 48 6.45 1.75 6.80
CA PHE A 48 5.23 1.02 6.41
C PHE A 48 5.39 0.05 5.24
N GLU A 49 6.58 -0.05 4.65
CA GLU A 49 6.92 -1.02 3.60
C GLU A 49 6.69 -2.49 4.00
N TRP A 50 6.67 -2.77 5.30
CA TRP A 50 6.44 -4.10 5.86
C TRP A 50 4.96 -4.46 5.98
N ILE A 51 4.03 -3.49 5.91
CA ILE A 51 2.59 -3.76 6.06
C ILE A 51 2.09 -4.82 5.06
N PRO A 52 2.42 -4.78 3.75
CA PRO A 52 1.97 -5.80 2.80
C PRO A 52 2.31 -7.25 3.22
N LEU A 53 3.45 -7.48 3.89
CA LEU A 53 3.78 -8.82 4.41
C LEU A 53 2.83 -9.23 5.54
N PHE A 54 2.54 -8.32 6.48
CA PHE A 54 1.55 -8.57 7.53
C PHE A 54 0.14 -8.78 6.95
N LEU A 55 -0.23 -8.06 5.90
CA LEU A 55 -1.50 -8.26 5.19
C LEU A 55 -1.60 -9.67 4.61
N ILE A 56 -0.54 -10.18 3.97
CA ILE A 56 -0.50 -11.58 3.50
C ILE A 56 -0.76 -12.54 4.66
N VAL A 57 -0.04 -12.39 5.78
CA VAL A 57 -0.18 -13.26 6.96
C VAL A 57 -1.62 -13.21 7.52
N PHE A 58 -2.16 -12.02 7.78
CA PHE A 58 -3.50 -11.89 8.35
C PHE A 58 -4.61 -12.28 7.38
N SER A 59 -4.42 -12.12 6.07
CA SER A 59 -5.37 -12.59 5.06
C SER A 59 -5.52 -14.12 5.09
N LEU A 60 -4.42 -14.84 5.33
CA LEU A 60 -4.40 -16.29 5.45
C LEU A 60 -5.00 -16.75 6.80
N LEU A 61 -4.54 -16.18 7.92
CA LEU A 61 -5.01 -16.54 9.26
C LEU A 61 -6.49 -16.19 9.48
N GLY A 62 -6.93 -15.06 8.93
CA GLY A 62 -8.33 -14.63 8.95
C GLY A 62 -9.23 -15.47 8.05
N ARG A 63 -8.64 -16.29 7.17
CA ARG A 63 -9.33 -16.97 6.07
C ARG A 63 -10.13 -16.00 5.21
N MET A 64 -9.56 -14.81 4.96
CA MET A 64 -10.18 -13.77 4.13
C MET A 64 -10.47 -14.29 2.72
N SER A 65 -11.36 -13.59 2.01
CA SER A 65 -11.66 -13.83 0.60
C SER A 65 -10.41 -13.94 -0.29
N ALA A 66 -10.54 -14.64 -1.41
CA ALA A 66 -9.45 -14.80 -2.37
C ALA A 66 -8.94 -13.44 -2.88
N TRP A 67 -9.83 -12.47 -3.05
CA TRP A 67 -9.48 -11.11 -3.41
C TRP A 67 -8.53 -10.47 -2.40
N ALA A 68 -8.82 -10.53 -1.09
CA ALA A 68 -7.96 -9.98 -0.05
C ALA A 68 -6.54 -10.59 -0.05
N ARG A 69 -6.43 -11.90 -0.30
CA ARG A 69 -5.14 -12.59 -0.38
C ARG A 69 -4.35 -12.14 -1.62
N LEU A 70 -4.99 -12.15 -2.77
CA LEU A 70 -4.36 -11.75 -4.04
C LEU A 70 -4.00 -10.27 -4.05
N SER A 71 -4.85 -9.40 -3.51
CA SER A 71 -4.53 -7.97 -3.37
C SER A 71 -3.33 -7.77 -2.45
N SER A 72 -3.20 -8.53 -1.36
CA SER A 72 -2.05 -8.42 -0.45
C SER A 72 -0.73 -8.81 -1.12
N ILE A 73 -0.75 -9.93 -1.86
CA ILE A 73 0.42 -10.38 -2.65
C ILE A 73 0.72 -9.35 -3.74
N GLY A 74 -0.30 -8.88 -4.46
CA GLY A 74 -0.15 -7.86 -5.50
C GLY A 74 0.44 -6.56 -4.96
N LEU A 75 -0.02 -6.06 -3.81
CA LEU A 75 0.51 -4.87 -3.16
C LEU A 75 1.99 -5.04 -2.76
N PHE A 76 2.38 -6.22 -2.26
CA PHE A 76 3.78 -6.51 -1.97
C PHE A 76 4.65 -6.48 -3.24
N LEU A 77 4.20 -7.11 -4.33
CA LEU A 77 4.92 -7.10 -5.60
C LEU A 77 4.99 -5.68 -6.21
N LEU A 78 3.90 -4.93 -6.15
CA LEU A 78 3.86 -3.55 -6.62
C LEU A 78 4.77 -2.65 -5.80
N LEU A 79 4.96 -2.92 -4.51
CA LEU A 79 5.92 -2.18 -3.67
C LEU A 79 7.37 -2.42 -4.12
N ILE A 80 7.71 -3.66 -4.52
CA ILE A 80 9.02 -3.95 -5.15
C ILE A 80 9.17 -3.16 -6.45
N VAL A 81 8.13 -3.12 -7.29
CA VAL A 81 8.12 -2.30 -8.52
C VAL A 81 8.24 -0.81 -8.19
N GLN A 82 7.64 -0.34 -7.10
CA GLN A 82 7.74 1.05 -6.65
C GLN A 82 9.19 1.43 -6.33
N TYR A 83 9.91 0.53 -5.65
CA TYR A 83 11.34 0.69 -5.36
C TYR A 83 12.19 0.70 -6.63
N ALA A 84 11.93 -0.23 -7.55
CA ALA A 84 12.65 -0.30 -8.82
C ALA A 84 12.47 0.99 -9.64
N THR A 85 11.21 1.44 -9.80
CA THR A 85 10.90 2.68 -10.54
C THR A 85 11.43 3.93 -9.83
N ALA A 86 11.54 3.96 -8.51
CA ALA A 86 12.12 5.10 -7.79
C ALA A 86 13.65 5.24 -7.95
N ASN A 87 14.36 4.10 -8.13
CA ASN A 87 15.82 4.05 -8.02
C ASN A 87 16.54 3.80 -9.34
N ILE A 88 15.90 3.17 -10.33
CA ILE A 88 16.47 3.00 -11.67
C ILE A 88 16.33 4.33 -12.42
N ARG A 89 17.36 5.18 -12.34
CA ARG A 89 17.38 6.54 -12.90
C ARG A 89 18.02 6.61 -14.29
N GLU A 90 18.75 5.57 -14.68
CA GLU A 90 19.46 5.43 -15.95
C GLU A 90 18.49 5.28 -17.14
N VAL A 91 17.24 4.89 -16.86
CA VAL A 91 16.18 4.74 -17.86
C VAL A 91 15.00 5.63 -17.47
N PRO A 92 14.95 6.90 -17.95
CA PRO A 92 13.96 7.89 -17.51
C PRO A 92 12.50 7.45 -17.66
N PHE A 93 12.20 6.67 -18.70
CA PHE A 93 10.86 6.09 -18.92
C PHE A 93 10.45 5.13 -17.79
N ILE A 94 11.39 4.37 -17.21
CA ILE A 94 11.11 3.50 -16.06
C ILE A 94 10.85 4.35 -14.83
N SER A 95 11.63 5.41 -14.59
CA SER A 95 11.41 6.29 -13.45
C SER A 95 10.07 7.03 -13.52
N ALA A 96 9.64 7.41 -14.72
CA ALA A 96 8.33 8.03 -14.95
C ALA A 96 7.14 7.12 -14.59
N LEU A 97 7.33 5.80 -14.50
CA LEU A 97 6.29 4.87 -14.05
C LEU A 97 6.07 4.90 -12.53
N HIS A 98 6.98 5.47 -11.76
CA HIS A 98 6.86 5.54 -10.30
C HIS A 98 5.52 6.15 -9.80
N PRO A 99 5.08 7.34 -10.27
CA PRO A 99 3.78 7.87 -9.89
C PRO A 99 2.61 7.03 -10.42
N VAL A 100 2.74 6.39 -11.59
CA VAL A 100 1.69 5.52 -12.15
C VAL A 100 1.50 4.27 -11.27
N ASN A 101 2.60 3.65 -10.85
CA ASN A 101 2.58 2.50 -9.96
C ASN A 101 2.05 2.87 -8.57
N ALA A 102 2.36 4.08 -8.05
CA ALA A 102 1.77 4.60 -6.81
C ALA A 102 0.24 4.67 -6.88
N LEU A 103 -0.32 5.14 -8.00
CA LEU A 103 -1.77 5.20 -8.21
C LEU A 103 -2.39 3.81 -8.27
N MET A 104 -1.70 2.84 -8.88
CA MET A 104 -2.15 1.44 -8.91
C MET A 104 -2.14 0.80 -7.52
N ILE A 105 -1.08 1.02 -6.73
CA ILE A 105 -1.01 0.62 -5.32
C ILE A 105 -2.18 1.23 -4.55
N PHE A 106 -2.41 2.54 -4.69
CA PHE A 106 -3.51 3.23 -4.01
C PHE A 106 -4.87 2.63 -4.38
N LEU A 107 -5.14 2.43 -5.67
CA LEU A 107 -6.40 1.88 -6.17
C LEU A 107 -6.67 0.48 -5.61
N ILE A 108 -5.67 -0.40 -5.64
CA ILE A 108 -5.83 -1.76 -5.09
C ILE A 108 -6.02 -1.70 -3.57
N ALA A 109 -5.26 -0.84 -2.89
CA ALA A 109 -5.35 -0.69 -1.43
C ALA A 109 -6.73 -0.20 -0.99
N ILE A 110 -7.30 0.84 -1.63
CA ILE A 110 -8.63 1.35 -1.27
C ILE A 110 -9.74 0.34 -1.58
N LEU A 111 -9.65 -0.39 -2.69
CA LEU A 111 -10.62 -1.45 -3.03
C LEU A 111 -10.52 -2.61 -2.04
N ALA A 112 -9.31 -3.01 -1.65
CA ALA A 112 -9.08 -4.03 -0.63
C ALA A 112 -9.62 -3.58 0.73
N THR A 113 -9.36 -2.33 1.14
CA THR A 113 -9.94 -1.71 2.36
C THR A 113 -11.46 -1.80 2.36
N TYR A 114 -12.11 -1.35 1.28
CA TYR A 114 -13.57 -1.37 1.20
C TYR A 114 -14.12 -2.80 1.27
N SER A 115 -13.52 -3.73 0.51
CA SER A 115 -13.97 -5.13 0.50
C SER A 115 -13.79 -5.83 1.85
N SER A 116 -12.69 -5.57 2.56
CA SER A 116 -12.40 -6.25 3.83
C SER A 116 -13.33 -5.79 4.95
N TRP A 117 -13.64 -4.49 5.01
CA TRP A 117 -14.62 -3.99 5.98
C TRP A 117 -16.02 -4.53 5.72
N ARG A 118 -16.42 -4.72 4.45
CA ARG A 118 -17.69 -5.38 4.13
C ARG A 118 -17.71 -6.84 4.59
N GLU A 119 -16.62 -7.57 4.42
CA GLU A 119 -16.49 -8.96 4.90
C GLU A 119 -16.56 -9.03 6.44
N VAL A 120 -15.94 -8.08 7.14
CA VAL A 120 -15.94 -8.00 8.62
C VAL A 120 -17.30 -7.60 9.20
N LEU A 121 -18.01 -6.66 8.56
CA LEU A 121 -19.28 -6.12 9.06
C LEU A 121 -20.50 -6.91 8.60
N GLY A 122 -20.43 -7.55 7.42
CA GLY A 122 -21.52 -8.34 6.84
C GLY A 122 -21.40 -9.85 7.04
N GLY A 123 -20.41 -10.31 7.80
CA GLY A 123 -20.31 -11.71 8.22
C GLY A 123 -21.23 -11.96 9.42
N ASP A 124 -22.35 -12.63 9.18
CA ASP A 124 -23.23 -13.23 10.21
C ASP A 124 -22.53 -14.41 10.91
#